data_AF-A0A7C3TCJ4-F1
#
_entry.id   AF-A0A7C3TCJ4-F1
#
_cell.length_a   1.000
_cell.length_b   1.000
_cell.length_c   1.000
_cell.angle_alpha   90.00
_cell.angle_beta   90.00
_cell.angle_gamma   90.00
#
_symmetry.space_group_name_H-M   'P 1'
#
loop_
_entity.id
_entity.type
_entity.pdbx_description
1 polymer ?
#
loop_
_entity_poly.entity_id
_entity_poly.type
_entity_poly.pdbx_seq_one_letter_code
_entity_poly.pdbx_strand_id
1 'polypeptide(L)'
;MKKSLLLWALLGGTVPFAASLIIAGCGGSGGPLKPPDTGGNGGGTSSAFLQLLPAAQKDATYVGSDICRTCHETGASGAPVVDYAKWEATRHSQLGIGCEQCHGPGSVHAAGPSDENILSYPNLARSEVCAQCHGPMASDFHSSPHAEVVEDVVGSATPSKTCLRCHSAPFRADYVDAPLLEGKTADEVDAAIQALSADKVAAFAAASKESASCVNCHSAMRDTPYLSWGTGKQYHLLREETLLDTSALAAGTPVKTYSTINQMCGACHNNRGGGSNDATLTSSTVRPTFHHGPQFPMLMGVGGCEEGGSPPPVRTTAHASAPGQCVRCHMPDAKHTMVVNFDKSCAPCHTPGDAAARYAIRGAIEARLVALLTRLQNWSKATFGDPDLWNYTSYIPTGKTAPNQSLIPIQVKRARHNYYFVLYDKSYGVHNSTYTRYLLDLANANLDAIGVSRAAPSRLSAAQVKAILSEELRKAREYVRRETE
;
A
#
# COMPACT_ATOMS: atom_id res chain seq x y z
N MET A 1 53.77 -48.58 26.10
CA MET A 1 53.63 -49.57 27.19
C MET A 1 52.42 -49.20 28.03
N LYS A 2 51.60 -50.21 28.34
CA LYS A 2 50.52 -50.28 29.36
C LYS A 2 49.27 -49.41 29.19
N LYS A 3 48.22 -50.12 28.75
CA LYS A 3 46.78 -49.85 28.95
C LYS A 3 46.42 -49.93 30.44
N SER A 4 45.40 -49.18 30.86
CA SER A 4 44.53 -49.57 31.97
C SER A 4 43.12 -49.03 31.76
N LEU A 5 42.18 -49.97 31.62
CA LEU A 5 40.73 -49.84 31.71
C LEU A 5 40.27 -49.59 33.16
N LEU A 6 38.94 -49.44 33.32
CA LEU A 6 38.07 -49.38 34.51
C LEU A 6 37.63 -47.95 34.85
N LEU A 7 36.39 -47.63 35.20
CA LEU A 7 35.08 -48.30 35.15
C LEU A 7 34.03 -47.19 35.41
N TRP A 8 32.81 -47.38 34.91
CA TRP A 8 31.66 -46.53 35.20
C TRP A 8 31.26 -46.56 36.69
N ALA A 9 30.93 -45.39 37.26
CA ALA A 9 30.09 -45.26 38.43
C ALA A 9 29.24 -43.97 38.32
N LEU A 10 27.96 -44.16 37.99
CA LEU A 10 26.88 -43.20 38.16
C LEU A 10 26.66 -42.96 39.66
N LEU A 11 26.77 -41.72 40.13
CA LEU A 11 26.11 -41.25 41.34
C LEU A 11 25.77 -39.76 41.17
N GLY A 12 24.50 -39.46 41.36
CA GLY A 12 23.87 -38.19 41.06
C GLY A 12 24.27 -37.07 42.01
N GLY A 13 24.31 -35.87 41.45
CA GLY A 13 24.38 -34.60 42.16
C GLY A 13 23.66 -33.56 41.32
N THR A 14 22.36 -33.40 41.54
CA THR A 14 21.56 -32.33 40.95
C THR A 14 21.97 -31.00 41.57
N VAL A 15 22.72 -30.19 40.83
CA VAL A 15 22.91 -28.76 41.12
C VAL A 15 21.80 -28.01 40.39
N PRO A 16 20.98 -27.19 41.05
CA PRO A 16 19.95 -26.40 40.37
C PRO A 16 20.66 -25.28 39.61
N PHE A 17 20.82 -25.44 38.30
CA PHE A 17 21.13 -24.33 37.41
C PHE A 17 19.87 -23.47 37.32
N ALA A 18 19.81 -22.40 38.11
CA ALA A 18 18.92 -21.28 37.86
C ALA A 18 19.36 -20.60 36.56
N ALA A 19 18.90 -21.14 35.43
CA ALA A 19 18.99 -20.46 34.15
C ALA A 19 18.02 -19.28 34.19
N SER A 20 18.57 -18.09 34.44
CA SER A 20 17.90 -16.82 34.17
C SER A 20 17.64 -16.70 32.67
N LEU A 21 16.53 -17.30 32.23
CA LEU A 21 15.91 -17.04 30.94
C LEU A 21 15.38 -15.61 30.97
N ILE A 22 16.19 -14.67 30.49
CA ILE A 22 15.69 -13.39 30.00
C ILE A 22 14.93 -13.71 28.71
N ILE A 23 13.63 -13.99 28.86
CA ILE A 23 12.68 -13.99 27.76
C ILE A 23 12.51 -12.51 27.37
N ALA A 24 13.26 -12.06 26.36
CA ALA A 24 12.89 -10.88 25.61
C ALA A 24 11.56 -11.19 24.91
N GLY A 25 10.46 -10.78 25.53
CA GLY A 25 9.10 -10.93 25.02
C GLY A 25 8.88 -10.05 23.79
N CYS A 26 9.30 -10.53 22.62
CA CYS A 26 8.70 -10.14 21.35
C CYS A 26 7.43 -10.97 21.18
N GLY A 27 6.29 -10.36 21.44
CA GLY A 27 4.98 -10.99 21.30
C GLY A 27 3.99 -10.30 22.20
N GLY A 28 3.32 -9.27 21.67
CA GLY A 28 2.14 -8.72 22.31
C GLY A 28 1.15 -9.85 22.54
N SER A 29 1.07 -10.33 23.78
CA SER A 29 -0.01 -11.20 24.22
C SER A 29 -1.28 -10.40 24.03
N GLY A 30 -2.12 -10.83 23.10
CA GLY A 30 -3.40 -10.18 22.81
C GLY A 30 -4.13 -9.86 24.11
N GLY A 31 -4.64 -8.63 24.18
CA GLY A 31 -5.57 -8.18 25.20
C GLY A 31 -6.80 -9.09 25.26
N PRO A 32 -7.63 -8.92 26.29
CA PRO A 32 -8.64 -9.89 26.62
C PRO A 32 -9.77 -9.83 25.59
N LEU A 33 -10.20 -11.00 25.09
CA LEU A 33 -11.34 -11.18 24.19
C LEU A 33 -12.70 -10.86 24.87
N LYS A 34 -12.69 -10.39 26.12
CA LYS A 34 -13.87 -9.96 26.87
C LYS A 34 -13.56 -8.67 27.62
N PRO A 35 -14.52 -7.72 27.73
CA PRO A 35 -14.41 -6.70 28.77
C PRO A 35 -14.21 -7.38 30.13
N PRO A 36 -13.44 -6.76 31.05
CA PRO A 36 -13.46 -7.23 32.43
C PRO A 36 -14.88 -7.00 32.96
N ASP A 37 -15.66 -8.08 33.03
CA ASP A 37 -16.83 -8.13 33.89
C ASP A 37 -16.32 -7.76 35.28
N THR A 38 -16.75 -6.60 35.77
CA THR A 38 -16.55 -6.05 37.12
C THR A 38 -15.57 -6.85 37.99
N GLY A 39 -14.26 -6.59 37.85
CA GLY A 39 -13.26 -7.01 38.84
C GLY A 39 -12.40 -8.25 38.54
N GLY A 40 -12.18 -8.64 37.28
CA GLY A 40 -11.27 -9.74 36.93
C GLY A 40 -10.03 -9.34 36.14
N ASN A 41 -8.84 -9.54 36.70
CA ASN A 41 -7.52 -9.29 36.11
C ASN A 41 -7.21 -10.29 34.96
N GLY A 42 -7.76 -10.07 33.76
CA GLY A 42 -7.46 -10.83 32.54
C GLY A 42 -6.61 -9.98 31.58
N GLY A 43 -5.51 -10.55 31.08
CA GLY A 43 -4.43 -9.92 30.28
C GLY A 43 -4.77 -8.54 29.71
N GLY A 44 -4.20 -7.48 30.31
CA GLY A 44 -4.67 -6.10 30.14
C GLY A 44 -4.58 -5.51 28.73
N THR A 45 -5.25 -4.36 28.57
CA THR A 45 -5.12 -3.48 27.40
C THR A 45 -3.66 -3.16 27.10
N SER A 46 -3.29 -3.16 25.82
CA SER A 46 -1.91 -2.92 25.43
C SER A 46 -1.50 -1.47 25.78
N SER A 47 -0.26 -1.26 26.19
CA SER A 47 0.26 0.08 26.44
C SER A 47 0.18 0.98 25.20
N ALA A 48 0.31 0.39 24.01
CA ALA A 48 0.18 1.09 22.73
C ALA A 48 -1.25 1.60 22.51
N PHE A 49 -2.28 0.80 22.81
CA PHE A 49 -3.67 1.24 22.75
C PHE A 49 -3.97 2.35 23.76
N LEU A 50 -3.50 2.20 25.01
CA LEU A 50 -3.70 3.22 26.06
C LEU A 50 -3.07 4.58 25.70
N GLN A 51 -2.01 4.60 24.87
CA GLN A 51 -1.41 5.84 24.37
C GLN A 51 -2.27 6.55 23.32
N LEU A 52 -3.21 5.85 22.68
CA LEU A 52 -4.13 6.45 21.70
C LEU A 52 -5.28 7.21 22.38
N LEU A 53 -5.63 6.83 23.61
CA LEU A 53 -6.76 7.40 24.33
C LEU A 53 -6.55 8.90 24.60
N PRO A 54 -7.57 9.75 24.34
CA PRO A 54 -7.56 11.15 24.75
C PRO A 54 -7.31 11.30 26.24
N ALA A 55 -6.72 12.42 26.65
CA ALA A 55 -6.40 12.67 28.05
C ALA A 55 -7.63 12.56 28.97
N ALA A 56 -8.78 13.08 28.53
CA ALA A 56 -10.03 13.02 29.29
C ALA A 56 -10.62 11.60 29.42
N GLN A 57 -10.16 10.65 28.59
CA GLN A 57 -10.62 9.27 28.61
C GLN A 57 -9.76 8.36 29.51
N LYS A 58 -8.53 8.75 29.86
CA LYS A 58 -7.58 7.87 30.54
C LYS A 58 -8.03 7.36 31.91
N ASP A 59 -8.85 8.14 32.61
CA ASP A 59 -9.41 7.79 33.92
C ASP A 59 -10.88 7.30 33.83
N ALA A 60 -11.39 7.10 32.61
CA ALA A 60 -12.75 6.63 32.39
C ALA A 60 -12.89 5.13 32.74
N THR A 61 -14.14 4.72 32.99
CA THR A 61 -14.53 3.33 33.25
C THR A 61 -15.39 2.79 32.11
N TYR A 62 -15.42 1.46 31.99
CA TYR A 62 -16.27 0.78 31.02
C TYR A 62 -17.74 0.83 31.45
N VAL A 63 -18.62 1.17 30.52
CA VAL A 63 -20.07 1.30 30.76
C VAL A 63 -20.92 0.27 30.00
N GLY A 64 -20.32 -0.45 29.05
CA GLY A 64 -20.99 -1.46 28.24
C GLY A 64 -21.74 -0.86 27.04
N SER A 65 -21.96 -1.70 26.01
CA SER A 65 -22.54 -1.28 24.73
C SER A 65 -24.01 -0.83 24.80
N ASP A 66 -24.76 -1.29 25.80
CA ASP A 66 -26.16 -0.88 25.98
C ASP A 66 -26.30 0.62 26.26
N ILE A 67 -25.35 1.21 27.00
CA ILE A 67 -25.31 2.66 27.25
C ILE A 67 -24.97 3.42 25.96
N CYS A 68 -24.10 2.88 25.10
CA CYS A 68 -23.79 3.51 23.81
C CYS A 68 -25.03 3.58 22.90
N ARG A 69 -25.83 2.49 22.87
CA ARG A 69 -27.03 2.37 22.04
C ARG A 69 -28.05 3.47 22.32
N THR A 70 -28.21 3.90 23.57
CA THR A 70 -29.25 4.88 23.96
C THR A 70 -29.10 6.24 23.28
N CYS A 71 -27.88 6.59 22.85
CA CYS A 71 -27.60 7.85 22.14
C CYS A 71 -27.28 7.64 20.65
N HIS A 72 -26.48 6.62 20.34
CA HIS A 72 -25.95 6.42 18.99
C HIS A 72 -26.93 5.76 18.02
N GLU A 73 -27.89 4.97 18.46
CA GLU A 73 -28.91 4.40 17.55
C GLU A 73 -29.90 5.47 17.07
N THR A 74 -30.22 6.44 17.92
CA THR A 74 -31.25 7.46 17.65
C THR A 74 -30.67 8.79 17.16
N GLY A 75 -29.34 8.96 17.16
CA GLY A 75 -28.67 10.24 16.87
C GLY A 75 -28.97 11.32 17.92
N ALA A 76 -29.22 10.92 19.17
CA ALA A 76 -29.49 11.87 20.25
C ALA A 76 -28.23 12.69 20.58
N SER A 77 -28.43 13.90 21.10
CA SER A 77 -27.33 14.78 21.55
C SER A 77 -26.31 15.16 20.46
N GLY A 78 -26.73 15.22 19.20
CA GLY A 78 -25.84 15.57 18.08
C GLY A 78 -24.86 14.47 17.69
N ALA A 79 -24.99 13.27 18.27
CA ALA A 79 -24.19 12.12 17.90
C ALA A 79 -24.53 11.64 16.48
N PRO A 80 -23.56 11.11 15.72
CA PRO A 80 -23.85 10.40 14.49
C PRO A 80 -24.77 9.22 14.78
N VAL A 81 -25.78 9.03 13.93
CA VAL A 81 -26.56 7.79 13.93
C VAL A 81 -25.63 6.66 13.55
N VAL A 82 -25.41 5.75 14.49
CA VAL A 82 -24.74 4.48 14.26
C VAL A 82 -25.81 3.47 13.92
N ASP A 83 -25.62 2.78 12.80
CA ASP A 83 -26.44 1.64 12.43
C ASP A 83 -26.05 0.45 13.33
N TYR A 84 -26.63 0.41 14.53
CA TYR A 84 -26.32 -0.60 15.55
C TYR A 84 -26.63 -2.01 15.02
N ALA A 85 -27.68 -2.17 14.22
CA ALA A 85 -28.03 -3.44 13.60
C ALA A 85 -26.92 -3.96 12.66
N LYS A 86 -26.29 -3.06 11.88
CA LYS A 86 -25.15 -3.45 11.05
C LYS A 86 -23.93 -3.86 11.87
N TRP A 87 -23.64 -3.18 12.98
CA TRP A 87 -22.55 -3.59 13.89
C TRP A 87 -22.88 -4.91 14.58
N GLU A 88 -24.13 -5.08 15.03
CA GLU A 88 -24.60 -6.27 15.74
C GLU A 88 -24.48 -7.53 14.86
N ALA A 89 -24.67 -7.38 13.55
CA ALA A 89 -24.48 -8.44 12.57
C ALA A 89 -23.02 -8.88 12.40
N THR A 90 -22.04 -8.04 12.76
CA THR A 90 -20.61 -8.33 12.54
C THR A 90 -20.11 -9.50 13.39
N ARG A 91 -19.01 -10.11 12.94
CA ARG A 91 -18.34 -11.15 13.73
C ARG A 91 -17.81 -10.63 15.07
N HIS A 92 -17.47 -9.35 15.17
CA HIS A 92 -17.00 -8.75 16.42
C HIS A 92 -18.12 -8.76 17.48
N SER A 93 -19.31 -8.25 17.14
CA SER A 93 -20.47 -8.28 18.04
C SER A 93 -20.84 -9.71 18.45
N GLN A 94 -20.88 -10.64 17.49
CA GLN A 94 -21.22 -12.06 17.75
C GLN A 94 -20.25 -12.74 18.74
N LEU A 95 -19.01 -12.24 18.85
CA LEU A 95 -18.00 -12.73 19.79
C LEU A 95 -17.98 -11.94 21.11
N GLY A 96 -18.91 -11.00 21.31
CA GLY A 96 -19.02 -10.17 22.51
C GLY A 96 -18.04 -9.00 22.54
N ILE A 97 -17.46 -8.61 21.40
CA ILE A 97 -16.58 -7.45 21.29
C ILE A 97 -17.44 -6.21 21.11
N GLY A 98 -17.69 -5.50 22.21
CA GLY A 98 -18.44 -4.25 22.29
C GLY A 98 -17.72 -3.02 21.72
N CYS A 99 -18.40 -1.88 21.78
CA CYS A 99 -17.88 -0.58 21.33
C CYS A 99 -16.55 -0.22 22.01
N GLU A 100 -16.46 -0.41 23.33
CA GLU A 100 -15.37 0.08 24.17
C GLU A 100 -14.07 -0.74 24.02
N GLN A 101 -14.11 -1.89 23.36
CA GLN A 101 -12.91 -2.67 23.01
C GLN A 101 -12.11 -1.99 21.89
N CYS A 102 -12.77 -1.20 21.05
CA CYS A 102 -12.15 -0.39 20.01
C CYS A 102 -12.06 1.08 20.42
N HIS A 103 -13.10 1.62 21.06
CA HIS A 103 -13.20 3.04 21.42
C HIS A 103 -12.66 3.36 22.82
N GLY A 104 -12.25 2.37 23.60
CA GLY A 104 -11.81 2.53 24.99
C GLY A 104 -12.97 2.77 25.97
N PRO A 105 -12.69 2.96 27.27
CA PRO A 105 -13.71 3.16 28.31
C PRO A 105 -14.52 4.45 28.08
N GLY A 106 -15.85 4.36 28.15
CA GLY A 106 -16.76 5.41 27.71
C GLY A 106 -17.45 6.22 28.80
N SER A 107 -17.18 6.00 30.11
CA SER A 107 -17.99 6.63 31.17
C SER A 107 -18.01 8.16 31.15
N VAL A 108 -16.89 8.80 30.82
CA VAL A 108 -16.79 10.26 30.72
C VAL A 108 -17.58 10.76 29.51
N HIS A 109 -17.47 10.07 28.37
CA HIS A 109 -18.24 10.37 27.17
C HIS A 109 -19.75 10.20 27.39
N ALA A 110 -20.17 9.12 28.03
CA ALA A 110 -21.58 8.87 28.33
C ALA A 110 -22.18 9.94 29.24
N ALA A 111 -21.39 10.53 30.15
CA ALA A 111 -21.83 11.61 31.04
C ALA A 111 -21.86 12.99 30.35
N GLY A 112 -21.01 13.21 29.35
CA GLY A 112 -20.92 14.48 28.61
C GLY A 112 -20.25 14.26 27.24
N PRO A 113 -21.01 13.95 26.19
CA PRO A 113 -20.44 13.52 24.91
C PRO A 113 -19.56 14.59 24.25
N SER A 114 -18.32 14.23 23.89
CA SER A 114 -17.44 15.02 23.02
C SER A 114 -16.42 14.11 22.33
N ASP A 115 -15.80 14.57 21.23
CA ASP A 115 -14.78 13.80 20.51
C ASP A 115 -13.45 13.75 21.29
N GLU A 116 -13.26 14.64 22.27
CA GLU A 116 -12.05 14.73 23.10
C GLU A 116 -12.05 13.78 24.30
N ASN A 117 -13.15 13.08 24.58
CA ASN A 117 -13.28 12.18 25.73
C ASN A 117 -13.64 10.73 25.37
N ILE A 118 -13.54 10.38 24.09
CA ILE A 118 -13.65 9.02 23.56
C ILE A 118 -12.64 8.83 22.43
N LEU A 119 -12.11 7.62 22.25
CA LEU A 119 -11.21 7.34 21.14
C LEU A 119 -11.99 7.42 19.83
N SER A 120 -11.74 8.48 19.06
CA SER A 120 -12.33 8.74 17.75
C SER A 120 -11.23 8.99 16.71
N TYR A 121 -11.60 9.34 15.48
CA TYR A 121 -10.64 9.77 14.48
C TYR A 121 -9.87 11.00 14.96
N PRO A 122 -8.57 11.11 14.63
CA PRO A 122 -7.83 10.23 13.72
C PRO A 122 -7.28 8.95 14.37
N ASN A 123 -7.14 8.89 15.71
CA ASN A 123 -6.45 7.79 16.38
C ASN A 123 -7.20 6.45 16.33
N LEU A 124 -8.53 6.45 16.18
CA LEU A 124 -9.32 5.22 16.01
C LEU A 124 -8.89 4.39 14.79
N ALA A 125 -8.32 5.03 13.76
CA ALA A 125 -7.88 4.33 12.56
C ALA A 125 -6.61 3.49 12.76
N ARG A 126 -5.92 3.65 13.89
CA ARG A 126 -4.59 3.09 14.13
C ARG A 126 -4.61 1.57 14.24
N SER A 127 -3.68 0.90 13.57
CA SER A 127 -3.60 -0.57 13.62
C SER A 127 -3.44 -1.13 15.04
N GLU A 128 -2.89 -0.35 15.97
CA GLU A 128 -2.75 -0.69 17.38
C GLU A 128 -4.09 -0.98 18.07
N VAL A 129 -5.20 -0.40 17.59
CA VAL A 129 -6.56 -0.72 18.07
C VAL A 129 -6.88 -2.20 17.80
N CYS A 130 -6.62 -2.66 16.58
CA CYS A 130 -6.90 -4.04 16.15
C CYS A 130 -5.86 -5.04 16.69
N ALA A 131 -4.61 -4.59 16.83
CA ALA A 131 -3.48 -5.39 17.31
C ALA A 131 -3.66 -5.88 18.75
N GLN A 132 -4.58 -5.27 19.51
CA GLN A 132 -5.01 -5.78 20.81
C GLN A 132 -5.47 -7.23 20.72
N CYS A 133 -6.13 -7.67 19.64
CA CYS A 133 -6.57 -9.06 19.49
C CYS A 133 -5.92 -9.76 18.29
N HIS A 134 -5.66 -9.04 17.20
CA HIS A 134 -5.14 -9.60 15.94
C HIS A 134 -3.61 -9.58 15.86
N GLY A 135 -2.92 -9.98 16.93
CA GLY A 135 -1.46 -9.86 17.09
C GLY A 135 -0.62 -10.40 15.92
N PRO A 136 -0.78 -11.67 15.48
CA PRO A 136 -0.01 -12.21 14.36
C PRO A 136 -0.22 -11.46 13.04
N MET A 137 -1.48 -11.11 12.72
CA MET A 137 -1.81 -10.35 11.52
C MET A 137 -1.29 -8.92 11.59
N ALA A 138 -1.36 -8.29 12.77
CA ALA A 138 -0.77 -6.97 13.00
C ALA A 138 0.77 -7.01 12.84
N SER A 139 1.43 -8.05 13.36
CA SER A 139 2.88 -8.23 13.17
C SER A 139 3.25 -8.39 11.69
N ASP A 140 2.48 -9.17 10.93
CA ASP A 140 2.66 -9.29 9.48
C ASP A 140 2.48 -7.93 8.81
N PHE A 141 1.41 -7.21 9.16
CA PHE A 141 1.09 -5.90 8.61
C PHE A 141 2.17 -4.85 8.89
N HIS A 142 2.68 -4.79 10.13
CA HIS A 142 3.75 -3.90 10.57
C HIS A 142 5.09 -4.19 9.89
N SER A 143 5.28 -5.39 9.33
CA SER A 143 6.44 -5.70 8.49
C SER A 143 6.31 -5.16 7.06
N SER A 144 5.11 -4.71 6.67
CA SER A 144 4.85 -4.16 5.34
C SER A 144 5.01 -2.63 5.32
N PRO A 145 5.38 -2.04 4.17
CA PRO A 145 5.44 -0.59 4.03
C PRO A 145 4.10 0.16 4.21
N HIS A 146 2.96 -0.54 4.28
CA HIS A 146 1.66 0.12 4.53
C HIS A 146 1.56 0.70 5.94
N ALA A 147 2.24 0.08 6.90
CA ALA A 147 2.35 0.56 8.28
C ALA A 147 3.32 1.73 8.44
N GLU A 148 4.02 2.12 7.37
CA GLU A 148 4.94 3.25 7.37
C GLU A 148 4.27 4.52 6.82
N VAL A 149 4.77 5.68 7.23
CA VAL A 149 4.37 6.97 6.65
C VAL A 149 5.12 7.25 5.35
N VAL A 150 4.47 8.02 4.47
CA VAL A 150 5.18 8.72 3.41
C VAL A 150 5.49 10.13 3.90
N GLU A 151 6.68 10.30 4.49
CA GLU A 151 7.11 11.53 5.16
C GLU A 151 6.94 12.78 4.30
N ASP A 152 7.30 12.71 3.00
CA ASP A 152 7.17 13.82 2.05
C ASP A 152 5.71 14.31 1.90
N VAL A 153 4.73 13.47 2.26
CA VAL A 153 3.31 13.82 2.21
C VAL A 153 2.81 14.31 3.57
N VAL A 154 3.07 13.55 4.64
CA VAL A 154 2.52 13.85 5.98
C VAL A 154 3.32 14.90 6.75
N GLY A 155 4.61 15.03 6.45
CA GLY A 155 5.50 16.03 7.02
C GLY A 155 5.57 17.34 6.24
N SER A 156 4.85 17.46 5.12
CA SER A 156 4.80 18.69 4.33
C SER A 156 4.18 19.85 5.13
N ALA A 157 4.74 21.05 5.01
CA ALA A 157 4.16 22.27 5.60
C ALA A 157 2.77 22.59 5.05
N THR A 158 2.44 22.10 3.85
CA THR A 158 1.12 22.27 3.22
C THR A 158 0.61 20.92 2.71
N PRO A 159 0.10 20.04 3.60
CA PRO A 159 -0.32 18.71 3.22
C PRO A 159 -1.44 18.74 2.17
N SER A 160 -1.30 17.91 1.14
CA SER A 160 -2.24 17.88 0.03
C SER A 160 -3.38 16.89 0.29
N LYS A 161 -4.63 17.39 0.26
CA LYS A 161 -5.86 16.56 0.29
C LYS A 161 -5.83 15.42 -0.74
N THR A 162 -5.25 15.68 -1.92
CA THR A 162 -5.10 14.67 -2.98
C THR A 162 -4.20 13.52 -2.56
N CYS A 163 -3.11 13.82 -1.83
CA CYS A 163 -2.13 12.81 -1.42
C CYS A 163 -2.60 12.06 -0.16
N LEU A 164 -3.26 12.73 0.78
CA LEU A 164 -3.80 12.11 1.99
C LEU A 164 -4.89 11.06 1.72
N ARG A 165 -5.54 11.08 0.55
CA ARG A 165 -6.45 10.01 0.12
C ARG A 165 -5.81 8.62 0.04
N CYS A 166 -4.49 8.53 -0.05
CA CYS A 166 -3.76 7.27 -0.15
C CYS A 166 -2.60 7.15 0.84
N HIS A 167 -2.08 8.27 1.36
CA HIS A 167 -0.90 8.31 2.24
C HIS A 167 -1.24 8.75 3.67
N SER A 168 -2.49 8.60 4.07
CA SER A 168 -2.95 8.84 5.44
C SER A 168 -4.09 7.88 5.74
N ALA A 169 -3.78 6.86 6.54
CA ALA A 169 -4.76 5.88 6.99
C ALA A 169 -6.01 6.53 7.60
N PRO A 170 -5.90 7.46 8.58
CA PRO A 170 -7.08 8.07 9.19
C PRO A 170 -7.85 8.99 8.24
N PHE A 171 -7.16 9.75 7.38
CA PHE A 171 -7.85 10.63 6.43
C PHE A 171 -8.66 9.81 5.43
N ARG A 172 -8.08 8.74 4.88
CA ARG A 172 -8.77 7.87 3.93
C ARG A 172 -9.93 7.13 4.60
N ALA A 173 -9.73 6.60 5.81
CA ALA A 173 -10.78 5.90 6.54
C ALA A 173 -12.01 6.79 6.77
N ASP A 174 -11.79 8.01 7.28
CA ASP A 174 -12.84 8.94 7.66
C ASP A 174 -13.52 9.62 6.45
N TYR A 175 -12.74 10.06 5.45
CA TYR A 175 -13.28 10.88 4.35
C TYR A 175 -13.48 10.15 3.03
N VAL A 176 -12.97 8.93 2.86
CA VAL A 176 -13.13 8.18 1.61
C VAL A 176 -13.88 6.88 1.88
N ASP A 177 -13.34 6.03 2.75
CA ASP A 177 -13.83 4.66 2.91
C ASP A 177 -15.18 4.60 3.64
N ALA A 178 -15.32 5.27 4.79
CA ALA A 178 -16.57 5.28 5.54
C ALA A 178 -17.74 5.92 4.78
N PRO A 179 -17.61 7.09 4.11
CA PRO A 179 -18.71 7.66 3.35
C PRO A 179 -19.14 6.78 2.17
N LEU A 180 -18.20 6.13 1.48
CA LEU A 180 -18.54 5.17 0.40
C LEU A 180 -19.34 3.98 0.94
N LEU A 181 -19.02 3.48 2.13
CA LEU A 181 -19.81 2.43 2.80
C LEU A 181 -21.22 2.88 3.18
N GLU A 182 -21.43 4.18 3.40
CA GLU A 182 -22.75 4.78 3.61
C GLU A 182 -23.47 5.14 2.31
N GLY A 183 -22.96 4.70 1.17
CA GLY A 183 -23.59 4.88 -0.13
C GLY A 183 -23.37 6.27 -0.74
N LYS A 184 -22.43 7.07 -0.21
CA LYS A 184 -22.04 8.34 -0.84
C LYS A 184 -21.37 8.08 -2.18
N THR A 185 -21.68 8.94 -3.15
CA THR A 185 -21.03 8.93 -4.47
C THR A 185 -19.60 9.48 -4.38
N ALA A 186 -18.77 9.16 -5.37
CA ALA A 186 -17.42 9.72 -5.48
C ALA A 186 -17.40 11.26 -5.52
N ASP A 187 -18.46 11.88 -6.06
CA ASP A 187 -18.61 13.33 -6.14
C ASP A 187 -18.96 13.95 -4.78
N GLU A 188 -19.84 13.32 -4.00
CA GLU A 188 -20.14 13.76 -2.63
C GLU A 188 -18.90 13.63 -1.73
N VAL A 189 -18.17 12.53 -1.85
CA VAL A 189 -16.88 12.31 -1.16
C VAL A 189 -15.88 13.40 -1.52
N ASP A 190 -15.74 13.70 -2.81
CA ASP A 190 -14.82 14.73 -3.27
C ASP A 190 -15.20 16.11 -2.75
N ALA A 191 -16.49 16.48 -2.83
CA ALA A 191 -16.99 17.74 -2.33
C ALA A 191 -16.73 17.91 -0.83
N ALA A 192 -16.96 16.87 -0.02
CA ALA A 192 -16.68 16.89 1.42
C ALA A 192 -15.19 17.11 1.70
N ILE A 193 -14.30 16.41 0.97
CA ILE A 193 -12.85 16.60 1.09
C ILE A 193 -12.44 18.02 0.70
N GLN A 194 -12.99 18.56 -0.40
CA GLN A 194 -12.66 19.92 -0.83
C GLN A 194 -13.12 20.98 0.17
N ALA A 195 -14.21 20.74 0.91
CA ALA A 195 -14.71 21.65 1.95
C ALA A 195 -13.84 21.70 3.22
N LEU A 196 -12.90 20.78 3.41
CA LEU A 196 -12.06 20.76 4.62
C LEU A 196 -11.16 22.00 4.76
N SER A 197 -11.07 22.53 5.98
CA SER A 197 -10.12 23.58 6.31
C SER A 197 -8.67 23.08 6.24
N ALA A 198 -7.73 24.00 6.06
CA ALA A 198 -6.30 23.68 6.10
C ALA A 198 -5.89 23.07 7.45
N ASP A 199 -6.45 23.58 8.56
CA ASP A 199 -6.16 23.07 9.91
C ASP A 199 -6.61 21.62 10.09
N LYS A 200 -7.79 21.25 9.57
CA LYS A 200 -8.26 19.85 9.65
C LYS A 200 -7.35 18.94 8.82
N VAL A 201 -6.93 19.39 7.63
CA VAL A 201 -5.99 18.65 6.77
C VAL A 201 -4.64 18.47 7.46
N ALA A 202 -4.10 19.52 8.10
CA ALA A 202 -2.87 19.47 8.85
C ALA A 202 -2.97 18.55 10.08
N ALA A 203 -4.10 18.54 10.78
CA ALA A 203 -4.34 17.65 11.91
C ALA A 203 -4.30 16.17 11.49
N PHE A 204 -4.91 15.80 10.36
CA PHE A 204 -4.81 14.44 9.82
C PHE A 204 -3.39 14.07 9.42
N ALA A 205 -2.68 14.98 8.75
CA ALA A 205 -1.29 14.76 8.37
C ALA A 205 -0.42 14.49 9.61
N ALA A 206 -0.51 15.34 10.64
CA ALA A 206 0.25 15.18 11.89
C ALA A 206 -0.08 13.89 12.65
N ALA A 207 -1.35 13.47 12.64
CA ALA A 207 -1.81 12.25 13.31
C ALA A 207 -1.51 10.97 12.52
N SER A 208 -1.21 11.07 11.23
CA SER A 208 -0.91 9.92 10.37
C SER A 208 0.43 9.30 10.76
N LYS A 209 0.38 8.03 11.16
CA LYS A 209 1.58 7.20 11.41
C LYS A 209 1.69 6.00 10.47
N GLU A 210 0.69 5.83 9.61
CA GLU A 210 0.57 4.72 8.69
C GLU A 210 -0.03 5.25 7.37
N SER A 211 0.46 4.77 6.24
CA SER A 211 -0.10 5.11 4.92
C SER A 211 -1.49 4.51 4.74
N ALA A 212 -1.66 3.28 5.22
CA ALA A 212 -2.93 2.59 5.36
C ALA A 212 -2.96 1.86 6.71
N SER A 213 -4.13 1.45 7.18
CA SER A 213 -4.29 0.63 8.37
C SER A 213 -5.33 -0.47 8.13
N CYS A 214 -5.63 -1.24 9.17
CA CYS A 214 -6.63 -2.30 9.12
C CYS A 214 -7.97 -1.78 8.56
N VAL A 215 -8.39 -0.58 8.97
CA VAL A 215 -9.70 -0.03 8.62
C VAL A 215 -9.78 0.61 7.24
N ASN A 216 -8.66 0.65 6.48
CA ASN A 216 -8.71 1.03 5.06
C ASN A 216 -9.02 -0.17 4.14
N CYS A 217 -8.98 -1.39 4.69
CA CYS A 217 -9.34 -2.61 3.98
C CYS A 217 -10.51 -3.36 4.62
N HIS A 218 -10.68 -3.25 5.95
CA HIS A 218 -11.69 -3.97 6.71
C HIS A 218 -12.62 -3.03 7.47
N SER A 219 -13.93 -3.27 7.38
CA SER A 219 -14.93 -2.61 8.21
C SER A 219 -15.01 -3.27 9.58
N ALA A 220 -14.90 -2.48 10.64
CA ALA A 220 -15.19 -2.94 12.00
C ALA A 220 -16.68 -2.83 12.37
N MET A 221 -17.46 -2.06 11.59
CA MET A 221 -18.81 -1.59 11.98
C MET A 221 -19.94 -2.23 11.17
N ARG A 222 -19.62 -3.01 10.13
CA ARG A 222 -20.63 -3.71 9.32
C ARG A 222 -20.04 -4.81 8.46
N ASP A 223 -20.87 -5.81 8.19
CA ASP A 223 -20.72 -6.72 7.07
C ASP A 223 -20.87 -5.96 5.74
N THR A 224 -20.07 -6.38 4.77
CA THR A 224 -20.12 -5.87 3.39
C THR A 224 -20.49 -7.02 2.45
N PRO A 225 -20.96 -6.74 1.23
CA PRO A 225 -21.21 -7.79 0.24
C PRO A 225 -19.92 -8.47 -0.26
N TYR A 226 -18.74 -7.97 0.13
CA TYR A 226 -17.44 -8.37 -0.41
C TYR A 226 -16.87 -9.55 0.36
N LEU A 227 -17.07 -10.76 -0.19
CA LEU A 227 -16.55 -12.00 0.35
C LEU A 227 -15.17 -12.31 -0.22
N SER A 228 -14.32 -12.95 0.59
CA SER A 228 -12.97 -13.31 0.12
C SER A 228 -13.00 -14.38 -0.98
N TRP A 229 -12.25 -14.15 -2.05
CA TRP A 229 -12.22 -14.97 -3.26
C TRP A 229 -11.89 -16.45 -3.03
N GLY A 230 -11.08 -16.77 -2.01
CA GLY A 230 -10.59 -18.12 -1.75
C GLY A 230 -11.40 -18.91 -0.72
N THR A 231 -12.12 -18.23 0.17
CA THR A 231 -12.82 -18.90 1.28
C THR A 231 -14.32 -18.65 1.28
N GLY A 232 -14.81 -17.65 0.52
CA GLY A 232 -16.19 -17.20 0.55
C GLY A 232 -16.62 -16.65 1.91
N LYS A 233 -15.67 -16.40 2.82
CA LYS A 233 -15.96 -15.91 4.17
C LYS A 233 -16.01 -14.39 4.19
N GLN A 234 -16.85 -13.90 5.10
CA GLN A 234 -16.90 -12.50 5.49
C GLN A 234 -15.63 -12.15 6.26
N TYR A 235 -14.81 -11.27 5.69
CA TYR A 235 -13.71 -10.60 6.38
C TYR A 235 -13.94 -9.09 6.48
N HIS A 236 -15.18 -8.66 6.27
CA HIS A 236 -15.62 -7.27 6.27
C HIS A 236 -14.83 -6.40 5.29
N LEU A 237 -14.47 -6.95 4.11
CA LEU A 237 -13.68 -6.20 3.13
C LEU A 237 -14.44 -4.96 2.70
N LEU A 238 -13.76 -3.82 2.52
CA LEU A 238 -14.39 -2.57 2.10
C LEU A 238 -14.66 -2.48 0.59
N ARG A 239 -14.01 -3.33 -0.21
CA ARG A 239 -14.04 -3.33 -1.67
C ARG A 239 -13.84 -4.73 -2.21
N GLU A 240 -14.16 -4.91 -3.48
CA GLU A 240 -13.85 -6.13 -4.22
C GLU A 240 -12.34 -6.40 -4.28
N GLU A 241 -11.97 -7.66 -4.23
CA GLU A 241 -10.58 -8.12 -4.47
C GLU A 241 -10.27 -8.24 -5.96
N THR A 242 -11.30 -8.26 -6.81
CA THR A 242 -11.18 -8.44 -8.26
C THR A 242 -11.98 -7.39 -9.02
N LEU A 243 -11.32 -6.66 -9.93
CA LEU A 243 -11.99 -5.76 -10.87
C LEU A 243 -11.31 -5.86 -12.24
N LEU A 244 -12.10 -6.11 -13.28
CA LEU A 244 -11.62 -6.14 -14.66
C LEU A 244 -12.01 -4.89 -15.46
N ASP A 245 -12.92 -4.07 -14.94
CA ASP A 245 -13.27 -2.79 -15.57
C ASP A 245 -12.12 -1.79 -15.40
N THR A 246 -11.64 -1.26 -16.53
CA THR A 246 -10.56 -0.29 -16.60
C THR A 246 -11.05 1.13 -16.87
N SER A 247 -12.36 1.37 -16.92
CA SER A 247 -12.96 2.67 -17.22
C SER A 247 -12.38 3.78 -16.32
N ALA A 248 -12.27 3.48 -15.02
CA ALA A 248 -11.72 4.36 -14.00
C ALA A 248 -10.17 4.43 -13.96
N LEU A 249 -9.48 3.72 -14.86
CA LEU A 249 -8.02 3.75 -15.01
C LEU A 249 -7.58 4.53 -16.26
N ALA A 250 -8.54 5.07 -17.02
CA ALA A 250 -8.26 5.79 -18.24
C ALA A 250 -7.38 7.03 -17.99
N ALA A 251 -6.59 7.36 -19.00
CA ALA A 251 -5.81 8.59 -19.06
C ALA A 251 -6.63 9.83 -18.68
N GLY A 252 -6.13 10.66 -17.77
CA GLY A 252 -6.78 11.91 -17.37
C GLY A 252 -7.95 11.75 -16.38
N THR A 253 -8.19 10.53 -15.88
CA THR A 253 -9.20 10.28 -14.85
C THR A 253 -8.89 11.09 -13.58
N PRO A 254 -9.86 11.83 -13.00
CA PRO A 254 -9.62 12.66 -11.82
C PRO A 254 -9.43 11.81 -10.56
N VAL A 255 -8.80 12.41 -9.53
CA VAL A 255 -8.52 11.74 -8.25
C VAL A 255 -9.74 11.13 -7.61
N LYS A 256 -10.87 11.82 -7.64
CA LYS A 256 -12.13 11.32 -7.09
C LYS A 256 -12.56 9.99 -7.68
N THR A 257 -12.27 9.72 -8.95
CA THR A 257 -12.69 8.50 -9.62
C THR A 257 -11.73 7.36 -9.32
N TYR A 258 -10.41 7.54 -9.51
CA TYR A 258 -9.48 6.42 -9.29
C TYR A 258 -9.30 6.07 -7.80
N SER A 259 -9.44 7.04 -6.88
CA SER A 259 -9.28 6.78 -5.43
C SER A 259 -10.48 6.05 -4.82
N THR A 260 -11.60 5.98 -5.56
CA THR A 260 -12.88 5.39 -5.11
C THR A 260 -13.30 4.18 -5.93
N ILE A 261 -12.44 3.67 -6.84
CA ILE A 261 -12.75 2.44 -7.58
C ILE A 261 -13.06 1.29 -6.62
N ASN A 262 -13.95 0.41 -7.04
CA ASN A 262 -14.29 -0.79 -6.29
C ASN A 262 -13.25 -1.90 -6.56
N GLN A 263 -11.99 -1.63 -6.22
CA GLN A 263 -10.92 -2.63 -6.16
C GLN A 263 -10.00 -2.26 -5.00
N MET A 264 -9.81 -3.19 -4.06
CA MET A 264 -9.14 -2.94 -2.78
C MET A 264 -7.74 -2.31 -2.92
N CYS A 265 -6.89 -2.88 -3.76
CA CYS A 265 -5.50 -2.48 -3.94
C CYS A 265 -5.36 -1.34 -4.95
N GLY A 266 -6.09 -1.41 -6.06
CA GLY A 266 -6.06 -0.48 -7.18
C GLY A 266 -6.60 0.91 -6.81
N ALA A 267 -7.41 1.03 -5.76
CA ALA A 267 -7.83 2.34 -5.25
C ALA A 267 -6.66 3.21 -4.74
N CYS A 268 -5.49 2.60 -4.47
CA CYS A 268 -4.24 3.30 -4.16
C CYS A 268 -3.14 3.01 -5.21
N HIS A 269 -3.01 1.76 -5.64
CA HIS A 269 -2.02 1.31 -6.62
C HIS A 269 -2.48 1.51 -8.06
N ASN A 270 -2.67 2.77 -8.47
CA ASN A 270 -3.09 3.15 -9.81
C ASN A 270 -2.16 4.18 -10.49
N ASN A 271 -2.47 4.48 -11.77
CA ASN A 271 -1.63 5.30 -12.64
C ASN A 271 -1.76 6.81 -12.41
N ARG A 272 -2.32 7.30 -11.28
CA ARG A 272 -2.68 8.72 -11.04
C ARG A 272 -2.03 9.70 -12.02
N GLY A 273 -2.83 10.25 -12.95
CA GLY A 273 -2.41 11.38 -13.77
C GLY A 273 -2.77 11.32 -15.25
N GLY A 274 -2.03 12.09 -16.03
CA GLY A 274 -2.31 12.40 -17.42
C GLY A 274 -2.14 11.21 -18.36
N GLY A 275 -2.73 11.32 -19.54
CA GLY A 275 -2.51 10.32 -20.59
C GLY A 275 -1.06 10.17 -21.01
N SER A 276 -0.80 9.16 -21.83
CA SER A 276 0.51 8.86 -22.39
C SER A 276 0.63 9.26 -23.86
N ASN A 277 -0.31 10.09 -24.37
CA ASN A 277 -0.31 10.60 -25.73
C ASN A 277 0.73 11.71 -25.92
N ASP A 278 1.05 12.02 -27.17
CA ASP A 278 2.12 12.96 -27.52
C ASP A 278 1.94 14.37 -26.94
N ALA A 279 0.70 14.86 -26.95
CA ALA A 279 0.39 16.18 -26.40
C ALA A 279 0.70 16.24 -24.90
N THR A 280 0.31 15.19 -24.16
CA THR A 280 0.56 15.10 -22.71
C THR A 280 2.04 14.90 -22.42
N LEU A 281 2.74 14.05 -23.17
CA LEU A 281 4.19 13.84 -23.00
C LEU A 281 5.00 15.08 -23.37
N THR A 282 4.51 15.89 -24.30
CA THR A 282 5.16 17.15 -24.69
C THR A 282 5.05 18.21 -23.60
N SER A 283 3.88 18.33 -22.95
CA SER A 283 3.64 19.30 -21.88
C SER A 283 4.15 18.83 -20.51
N SER A 284 4.18 17.53 -20.26
CA SER A 284 4.59 16.95 -18.97
C SER A 284 6.10 16.74 -18.92
N THR A 285 6.82 17.80 -18.61
CA THR A 285 8.28 17.85 -18.63
C THR A 285 8.93 17.68 -17.26
N VAL A 286 8.18 17.94 -16.19
CA VAL A 286 8.70 17.93 -14.81
C VAL A 286 8.86 16.52 -14.26
N ARG A 287 7.91 15.62 -14.56
CA ARG A 287 7.87 14.23 -14.05
C ARG A 287 7.01 13.34 -14.95
N PRO A 288 7.05 12.00 -14.79
CA PRO A 288 6.13 11.12 -15.49
C PRO A 288 4.67 11.56 -15.33
N THR A 289 3.84 11.32 -16.35
CA THR A 289 2.43 11.73 -16.32
C THR A 289 1.62 10.93 -15.32
N PHE A 290 2.20 9.86 -14.78
CA PHE A 290 1.61 8.96 -13.81
C PHE A 290 2.36 8.95 -12.47
N HIS A 291 1.67 8.51 -11.42
CA HIS A 291 2.23 8.32 -10.09
C HIS A 291 3.01 7.00 -9.94
N HIS A 292 3.80 6.86 -8.88
CA HIS A 292 4.76 5.76 -8.69
C HIS A 292 4.14 4.39 -8.36
N GLY A 293 2.81 4.29 -8.33
CA GLY A 293 2.07 3.06 -8.05
C GLY A 293 1.30 2.49 -9.26
N PRO A 294 1.88 2.32 -10.47
CA PRO A 294 1.12 1.92 -11.66
C PRO A 294 0.74 0.43 -11.69
N GLN A 295 0.77 -0.30 -10.57
CA GLN A 295 0.68 -1.77 -10.54
C GLN A 295 -0.65 -2.29 -11.09
N PHE A 296 -1.79 -1.72 -10.69
CA PHE A 296 -3.09 -2.15 -11.19
C PHE A 296 -3.28 -1.84 -12.69
N PRO A 297 -2.96 -0.63 -13.20
CA PRO A 297 -2.91 -0.35 -14.63
C PRO A 297 -2.01 -1.30 -15.43
N MET A 298 -0.81 -1.62 -14.92
CA MET A 298 0.08 -2.59 -15.56
C MET A 298 -0.59 -3.96 -15.64
N LEU A 299 -1.14 -4.45 -14.52
CA LEU A 299 -1.90 -5.70 -14.46
C LEU A 299 -3.00 -5.72 -15.54
N MET A 300 -3.71 -4.60 -15.68
CA MET A 300 -4.83 -4.42 -16.60
C MET A 300 -4.42 -4.06 -18.05
N GLY A 301 -3.13 -3.86 -18.33
CA GLY A 301 -2.65 -3.59 -19.70
C GLY A 301 -3.02 -2.20 -20.22
N VAL A 302 -3.03 -1.20 -19.35
CA VAL A 302 -3.36 0.20 -19.66
C VAL A 302 -2.35 1.16 -19.01
N GLY A 303 -2.26 2.39 -19.52
CA GLY A 303 -1.45 3.47 -18.92
C GLY A 303 -0.03 3.64 -19.47
N GLY A 304 0.49 2.65 -20.19
CA GLY A 304 1.71 2.79 -20.99
C GLY A 304 1.52 3.72 -22.19
N CYS A 305 2.61 4.20 -22.77
CA CYS A 305 2.58 4.92 -24.05
C CYS A 305 2.57 3.92 -25.21
N GLU A 306 1.46 3.91 -25.96
CA GLU A 306 1.24 3.02 -27.12
C GLU A 306 1.46 3.76 -28.46
N GLU A 307 1.84 5.04 -28.42
CA GLU A 307 1.99 5.90 -29.60
C GLU A 307 3.14 5.47 -30.51
N GLY A 308 2.88 5.51 -31.83
CA GLY A 308 3.83 5.09 -32.86
C GLY A 308 4.00 3.58 -33.01
N GLY A 309 3.16 2.77 -32.35
CA GLY A 309 3.12 1.32 -32.46
C GLY A 309 1.78 0.80 -33.00
N SER A 310 1.76 -0.45 -33.45
CA SER A 310 0.51 -1.19 -33.58
C SER A 310 -0.08 -1.46 -32.19
N PRO A 311 -1.41 -1.57 -32.04
CA PRO A 311 -2.03 -1.91 -30.75
C PRO A 311 -1.37 -3.13 -30.09
N PRO A 312 -1.32 -3.20 -28.74
CA PRO A 312 -0.78 -4.36 -28.06
C PRO A 312 -1.55 -5.61 -28.48
N PRO A 313 -0.86 -6.72 -28.83
CA PRO A 313 -1.52 -7.92 -29.32
C PRO A 313 -2.43 -8.56 -28.25
N VAL A 314 -2.06 -8.38 -26.98
CA VAL A 314 -2.84 -8.82 -25.82
C VAL A 314 -2.73 -7.75 -24.74
N ARG A 315 -3.87 -7.29 -24.22
CA ARG A 315 -3.90 -6.31 -23.13
C ARG A 315 -3.59 -6.94 -21.79
N THR A 316 -4.26 -8.04 -21.44
CA THR A 316 -4.15 -8.68 -20.12
C THR A 316 -3.64 -10.12 -20.19
N THR A 317 -3.03 -10.59 -19.12
CA THR A 317 -2.66 -12.01 -18.96
C THR A 317 -3.58 -12.70 -17.97
N ALA A 318 -3.43 -14.02 -17.81
CA ALA A 318 -4.15 -14.79 -16.79
C ALA A 318 -3.95 -14.27 -15.35
N HIS A 319 -2.91 -13.46 -15.09
CA HIS A 319 -2.75 -12.81 -13.78
C HIS A 319 -3.79 -11.72 -13.51
N ALA A 320 -4.28 -11.02 -14.54
CA ALA A 320 -5.30 -9.98 -14.37
C ALA A 320 -6.65 -10.57 -13.97
N SER A 321 -6.95 -11.79 -14.43
CA SER A 321 -8.17 -12.53 -14.13
C SER A 321 -7.96 -13.65 -13.11
N ALA A 322 -6.79 -13.70 -12.46
CA ALA A 322 -6.55 -14.65 -11.38
C ALA A 322 -7.56 -14.37 -10.25
N PRO A 323 -8.25 -15.39 -9.72
CA PRO A 323 -9.15 -15.20 -8.59
C PRO A 323 -8.43 -14.48 -7.44
N GLY A 324 -8.99 -13.38 -6.96
CA GLY A 324 -8.38 -12.54 -5.92
C GLY A 324 -7.30 -11.56 -6.39
N GLN A 325 -6.96 -11.53 -7.68
CA GLN A 325 -5.97 -10.63 -8.29
C GLN A 325 -4.72 -10.40 -7.41
N CYS A 326 -4.61 -9.22 -6.80
CA CYS A 326 -3.47 -8.80 -6.00
C CYS A 326 -3.27 -9.69 -4.78
N VAL A 327 -4.35 -9.94 -4.01
CA VAL A 327 -4.28 -10.66 -2.73
C VAL A 327 -3.92 -12.13 -2.91
N ARG A 328 -4.21 -12.71 -4.09
CA ARG A 328 -3.78 -14.06 -4.45
C ARG A 328 -2.27 -14.23 -4.36
N CYS A 329 -1.52 -13.24 -4.83
CA CYS A 329 -0.07 -13.29 -4.84
C CYS A 329 0.57 -12.63 -3.64
N HIS A 330 0.02 -11.51 -3.18
CA HIS A 330 0.62 -10.69 -2.12
C HIS A 330 0.16 -11.07 -0.71
N MET A 331 -0.98 -11.75 -0.56
CA MET A 331 -1.52 -12.16 0.72
C MET A 331 -1.84 -13.67 0.77
N PRO A 332 -0.91 -14.56 0.37
CA PRO A 332 -1.14 -16.00 0.46
C PRO A 332 -1.38 -16.41 1.92
N ASP A 333 -2.32 -17.33 2.15
CA ASP A 333 -2.72 -17.81 3.48
C ASP A 333 -3.16 -16.67 4.44
N ALA A 334 -3.73 -15.59 3.90
CA ALA A 334 -4.14 -14.39 4.64
C ALA A 334 -3.00 -13.66 5.38
N LYS A 335 -1.74 -13.85 4.95
CA LYS A 335 -0.60 -13.08 5.48
C LYS A 335 -0.67 -11.62 5.04
N HIS A 336 -0.39 -10.71 5.96
CA HIS A 336 -0.44 -9.27 5.74
C HIS A 336 0.94 -8.63 5.50
N THR A 337 1.97 -9.44 5.23
CA THR A 337 3.31 -8.96 4.84
C THR A 337 3.31 -8.26 3.47
N MET A 338 2.30 -8.53 2.64
CA MET A 338 2.19 -8.09 1.24
C MET A 338 3.33 -8.59 0.33
N VAL A 339 4.13 -9.55 0.82
CA VAL A 339 5.25 -10.14 0.10
C VAL A 339 4.81 -11.42 -0.60
N VAL A 340 5.20 -11.57 -1.88
CA VAL A 340 4.94 -12.77 -2.66
C VAL A 340 5.69 -13.97 -2.09
N ASN A 341 5.01 -15.10 -1.95
CA ASN A 341 5.59 -16.38 -1.57
C ASN A 341 5.49 -17.37 -2.75
N PHE A 342 6.60 -17.77 -3.35
CA PHE A 342 6.55 -18.60 -4.56
C PHE A 342 5.80 -19.93 -4.40
N ASP A 343 5.93 -20.58 -3.24
CA ASP A 343 5.31 -21.88 -3.00
C ASP A 343 3.79 -21.79 -2.85
N LYS A 344 3.27 -20.63 -2.43
CA LYS A 344 1.85 -20.42 -2.13
C LYS A 344 1.13 -19.53 -3.13
N SER A 345 1.75 -18.41 -3.49
CA SER A 345 1.20 -17.41 -4.40
C SER A 345 0.99 -17.96 -5.81
N CYS A 346 1.91 -18.80 -6.27
CA CYS A 346 1.90 -19.31 -7.65
C CYS A 346 1.06 -20.61 -7.79
N ALA A 347 0.93 -21.39 -6.72
CA ALA A 347 0.19 -22.65 -6.72
C ALA A 347 -1.34 -22.43 -6.62
N PRO A 348 -2.19 -23.24 -7.29
CA PRO A 348 -1.83 -24.38 -8.12
C PRO A 348 -1.70 -24.02 -9.61
N CYS A 349 -1.78 -22.73 -9.97
CA CYS A 349 -1.67 -22.28 -11.37
C CYS A 349 -0.31 -22.65 -11.99
N HIS A 350 0.73 -22.61 -11.17
CA HIS A 350 2.09 -23.02 -11.52
C HIS A 350 2.62 -24.03 -10.49
N THR A 351 3.41 -25.00 -10.96
CA THR A 351 4.25 -25.79 -10.06
C THR A 351 5.41 -24.92 -9.55
N PRO A 352 6.03 -25.23 -8.40
CA PRO A 352 7.19 -24.46 -7.91
C PRO A 352 8.34 -24.39 -8.93
N GLY A 353 8.58 -25.48 -9.69
CA GLY A 353 9.59 -25.50 -10.75
C GLY A 353 9.24 -24.57 -11.93
N ASP A 354 7.98 -24.57 -12.37
CA ASP A 354 7.51 -23.65 -13.41
C ASP A 354 7.54 -22.19 -12.94
N ALA A 355 7.12 -21.93 -11.70
CA ALA A 355 7.18 -20.61 -11.08
C ALA A 355 8.64 -20.10 -11.00
N ALA A 356 9.59 -20.93 -10.58
CA ALA A 356 11.01 -20.58 -10.52
C ALA A 356 11.60 -20.32 -11.92
N ALA A 357 11.27 -21.14 -12.91
CA ALA A 357 11.72 -20.95 -14.29
C ALA A 357 11.16 -19.65 -14.90
N ARG A 358 9.89 -19.34 -14.64
CA ARG A 358 9.27 -18.07 -15.06
C ARG A 358 9.84 -16.88 -14.31
N TYR A 359 10.17 -17.05 -13.03
CA TYR A 359 10.82 -16.01 -12.25
C TYR A 359 12.21 -15.68 -12.81
N ALA A 360 12.92 -16.64 -13.41
CA ALA A 360 14.19 -16.34 -14.11
C ALA A 360 14.00 -15.37 -15.30
N ILE A 361 12.82 -15.34 -15.93
CA ILE A 361 12.49 -14.41 -17.03
C ILE A 361 12.44 -12.95 -16.54
N ARG A 362 12.21 -12.71 -15.25
CA ARG A 362 12.34 -11.37 -14.65
C ARG A 362 13.70 -10.75 -14.95
N GLY A 363 14.77 -11.54 -14.86
CA GLY A 363 16.12 -11.07 -15.16
C GLY A 363 16.27 -10.59 -16.60
N ALA A 364 15.54 -11.17 -17.54
CA ALA A 364 15.52 -10.72 -18.93
C ALA A 364 14.81 -9.37 -19.10
N ILE A 365 13.72 -9.11 -18.37
CA ILE A 365 13.05 -7.80 -18.37
C ILE A 365 13.91 -6.74 -17.70
N GLU A 366 14.53 -7.08 -16.56
CA GLU A 366 15.48 -6.20 -15.86
C GLU A 366 16.66 -5.83 -16.79
N ALA A 367 17.23 -6.80 -17.50
CA ALA A 367 18.30 -6.55 -18.46
C ALA A 367 17.84 -5.68 -19.65
N ARG A 368 16.62 -5.88 -20.15
CA ARG A 368 16.03 -5.04 -21.21
C ARG A 368 15.80 -3.61 -20.75
N LEU A 369 15.40 -3.39 -19.49
CA LEU A 369 15.28 -2.05 -18.90
C LEU A 369 16.65 -1.35 -18.84
N VAL A 370 17.69 -2.03 -18.36
CA VAL A 370 19.04 -1.46 -18.32
C VAL A 370 19.55 -1.16 -19.73
N ALA A 371 19.30 -2.04 -20.70
CA ALA A 371 19.65 -1.77 -22.09
C ALA A 371 18.92 -0.54 -22.65
N LEU A 372 17.63 -0.37 -22.35
CA LEU A 372 16.86 0.81 -22.75
C LEU A 372 17.40 2.08 -22.07
N LEU A 373 17.71 2.03 -20.78
CA LEU A 373 18.37 3.12 -20.05
C LEU A 373 19.69 3.53 -20.72
N THR A 374 20.54 2.55 -21.05
CA THR A 374 21.81 2.81 -21.75
C THR A 374 21.59 3.51 -23.09
N ARG A 375 20.55 3.13 -23.85
CA ARG A 375 20.23 3.82 -25.12
C ARG A 375 19.81 5.27 -24.89
N LEU A 376 18.96 5.53 -23.90
CA LEU A 376 18.53 6.88 -23.53
C LEU A 376 19.71 7.75 -23.08
N GLN A 377 20.59 7.18 -22.25
CA GLN A 377 21.81 7.85 -21.78
C GLN A 377 22.81 8.13 -22.92
N ASN A 378 22.99 7.18 -23.85
CA ASN A 378 23.87 7.38 -25.00
C ASN A 378 23.35 8.47 -25.94
N TRP A 379 22.03 8.47 -26.20
CA TRP A 379 21.40 9.56 -26.97
C TRP A 379 21.62 10.91 -26.27
N SER A 380 21.33 10.98 -24.97
CA SER A 380 21.53 12.20 -24.17
C SER A 380 22.99 12.68 -24.21
N LYS A 381 23.94 11.76 -24.08
CA LYS A 381 25.37 12.07 -24.12
C LYS A 381 25.78 12.63 -25.48
N ALA A 382 25.27 12.06 -26.58
CA ALA A 382 25.56 12.53 -27.93
C ALA A 382 24.92 13.91 -28.22
N THR A 383 23.70 14.15 -27.72
CA THR A 383 22.95 15.38 -28.00
C THR A 383 23.33 16.54 -27.08
N PHE A 384 23.54 16.27 -25.79
CA PHE A 384 23.75 17.32 -24.77
C PHE A 384 25.11 17.25 -24.08
N GLY A 385 25.96 16.28 -24.41
CA GLY A 385 27.25 16.09 -23.74
C GLY A 385 27.13 15.46 -22.34
N ASP A 386 25.94 15.09 -21.89
CA ASP A 386 25.68 14.53 -20.55
C ASP A 386 24.64 13.40 -20.61
N PRO A 387 24.88 12.23 -19.96
CA PRO A 387 24.01 11.07 -20.07
C PRO A 387 22.70 11.18 -19.30
N ASP A 388 22.49 12.17 -18.42
CA ASP A 388 21.30 12.25 -17.57
C ASP A 388 20.22 13.20 -18.12
N LEU A 389 20.55 14.01 -19.14
CA LEU A 389 19.70 15.09 -19.65
C LEU A 389 18.53 14.62 -20.56
N TRP A 390 18.36 13.32 -20.77
CA TRP A 390 17.13 12.75 -21.36
C TRP A 390 15.94 12.78 -20.41
N ASN A 391 16.20 12.95 -19.11
CA ASN A 391 15.21 12.71 -18.07
C ASN A 391 14.21 13.87 -17.91
N TYR A 392 13.18 13.64 -17.10
CA TYR A 392 12.29 14.69 -16.62
C TYR A 392 13.06 15.71 -15.78
N THR A 393 12.64 16.98 -15.76
CA THR A 393 13.44 18.04 -15.14
C THR A 393 13.66 17.83 -13.64
N SER A 394 12.66 17.33 -12.90
CA SER A 394 12.82 17.01 -11.48
C SER A 394 13.79 15.85 -11.26
N TYR A 395 13.95 14.97 -12.27
CA TYR A 395 14.78 13.77 -12.19
C TYR A 395 16.22 13.99 -12.68
N ILE A 396 16.58 15.23 -12.98
CA ILE A 396 17.95 15.61 -13.27
C ILE A 396 18.74 15.69 -11.96
N PRO A 397 19.96 15.11 -11.87
CA PRO A 397 20.79 15.22 -10.68
C PRO A 397 21.09 16.67 -10.28
N THR A 398 21.20 16.91 -8.97
CA THR A 398 21.62 18.21 -8.43
C THR A 398 22.97 18.64 -9.02
N GLY A 399 23.10 19.93 -9.34
CA GLY A 399 24.30 20.48 -9.97
C GLY A 399 24.30 20.40 -11.50
N LYS A 400 23.26 19.83 -12.12
CA LYS A 400 23.05 19.86 -13.57
C LYS A 400 21.86 20.75 -13.92
N THR A 401 21.95 21.41 -15.07
CA THR A 401 20.86 22.22 -15.61
C THR A 401 20.05 21.38 -16.59
N ALA A 402 18.74 21.24 -16.34
CA ALA A 402 17.86 20.55 -17.27
C ALA A 402 17.86 21.26 -18.64
N PRO A 403 17.95 20.54 -19.77
CA PRO A 403 17.87 21.16 -21.08
C PRO A 403 16.45 21.68 -21.33
N ASN A 404 16.29 22.56 -22.31
CA ASN A 404 14.97 22.86 -22.83
C ASN A 404 14.32 21.56 -23.34
N GLN A 405 13.24 21.15 -22.69
CA GLN A 405 12.57 19.86 -22.96
C GLN A 405 11.88 19.82 -24.33
N SER A 406 11.79 20.94 -25.06
CA SER A 406 11.40 20.96 -26.47
C SER A 406 12.48 20.38 -27.39
N LEU A 407 13.74 20.36 -26.96
CA LEU A 407 14.86 19.76 -27.70
C LEU A 407 14.89 18.23 -27.61
N ILE A 408 14.11 17.65 -26.69
CA ILE A 408 13.97 16.20 -26.57
C ILE A 408 12.87 15.73 -27.54
N PRO A 409 13.20 14.91 -28.56
CA PRO A 409 12.23 14.40 -29.53
C PRO A 409 11.12 13.61 -28.85
N ILE A 410 9.93 13.61 -29.47
CA ILE A 410 8.78 12.90 -28.93
C ILE A 410 9.05 11.40 -28.75
N GLN A 411 9.83 10.79 -29.64
CA GLN A 411 10.25 9.39 -29.57
C GLN A 411 11.02 9.08 -28.28
N VAL A 412 11.92 9.98 -27.86
CA VAL A 412 12.65 9.83 -26.58
C VAL A 412 11.69 9.98 -25.41
N LYS A 413 10.72 10.90 -25.47
CA LYS A 413 9.71 11.09 -24.41
C LYS A 413 8.80 9.88 -24.26
N ARG A 414 8.35 9.27 -25.36
CA ARG A 414 7.58 8.00 -25.36
C ARG A 414 8.38 6.85 -24.75
N ALA A 415 9.65 6.70 -25.16
CA ALA A 415 10.55 5.69 -24.60
C ALA A 415 10.82 5.91 -23.10
N ARG A 416 11.03 7.16 -22.69
CA ARG A 416 11.18 7.59 -21.29
C ARG A 416 9.95 7.24 -20.45
N HIS A 417 8.74 7.52 -20.95
CA HIS A 417 7.49 7.18 -20.26
C HIS A 417 7.40 5.67 -20.00
N ASN A 418 7.59 4.86 -21.05
CA ASN A 418 7.52 3.40 -20.93
C ASN A 418 8.61 2.81 -20.03
N TYR A 419 9.82 3.39 -20.05
CA TYR A 419 10.89 3.02 -19.12
C TYR A 419 10.44 3.16 -17.66
N TYR A 420 9.93 4.35 -17.28
CA TYR A 420 9.47 4.57 -15.91
C TYR A 420 8.23 3.77 -15.55
N PHE A 421 7.32 3.54 -16.50
CA PHE A 421 6.08 2.81 -16.24
C PHE A 421 6.39 1.36 -15.84
N VAL A 422 7.29 0.71 -16.58
CA VAL A 422 7.76 -0.65 -16.25
C VAL A 422 8.66 -0.63 -15.00
N LEU A 423 9.50 0.39 -14.80
CA LEU A 423 10.36 0.49 -13.62
C LEU A 423 9.57 0.65 -12.32
N TYR A 424 8.53 1.49 -12.32
CA TYR A 424 7.70 1.77 -11.14
C TYR A 424 6.67 0.69 -10.83
N ASP A 425 6.27 -0.10 -11.84
CA ASP A 425 5.50 -1.31 -11.61
C ASP A 425 6.24 -2.31 -10.69
N LYS A 426 7.58 -2.38 -10.77
CA LYS A 426 8.47 -3.20 -9.93
C LYS A 426 8.19 -4.72 -9.93
N SER A 427 7.19 -5.20 -10.66
CA SER A 427 6.96 -6.63 -10.89
C SER A 427 7.87 -7.19 -11.98
N TYR A 428 8.45 -6.30 -12.79
CA TYR A 428 9.33 -6.63 -13.92
C TYR A 428 8.70 -7.66 -14.87
N GLY A 429 7.42 -7.44 -15.18
CA GLY A 429 6.64 -8.24 -16.09
C GLY A 429 5.83 -9.36 -15.44
N VAL A 430 5.90 -9.55 -14.11
CA VAL A 430 5.02 -10.52 -13.44
C VAL A 430 3.57 -10.06 -13.52
N HIS A 431 3.23 -8.80 -13.23
CA HIS A 431 1.84 -8.33 -13.35
C HIS A 431 1.30 -8.52 -14.77
N ASN A 432 2.10 -8.19 -15.79
CA ASN A 432 1.68 -8.35 -17.18
C ASN A 432 2.88 -8.49 -18.13
N SER A 433 3.26 -9.74 -18.39
CA SER A 433 4.47 -10.00 -19.16
C SER A 433 4.34 -9.61 -20.63
N THR A 434 3.14 -9.74 -21.22
CA THR A 434 2.92 -9.40 -22.63
C THR A 434 2.95 -7.89 -22.84
N TYR A 435 2.23 -7.14 -22.00
CA TYR A 435 2.20 -5.69 -22.08
C TYR A 435 3.56 -5.08 -21.75
N THR A 436 4.27 -5.59 -20.73
CA THR A 436 5.63 -5.14 -20.39
C THR A 436 6.59 -5.29 -21.58
N ARG A 437 6.59 -6.45 -22.24
CA ARG A 437 7.46 -6.68 -23.41
C ARG A 437 7.08 -5.74 -24.56
N TYR A 438 5.78 -5.60 -24.84
CA TYR A 438 5.27 -4.68 -25.86
C TYR A 438 5.75 -3.24 -25.62
N LEU A 439 5.62 -2.70 -24.40
CA LEU A 439 6.05 -1.34 -24.07
C LEU A 439 7.55 -1.15 -24.25
N LEU A 440 8.36 -2.14 -23.86
CA LEU A 440 9.82 -2.10 -24.05
C LEU A 440 10.21 -2.20 -25.52
N ASP A 441 9.52 -3.03 -26.31
CA ASP A 441 9.77 -3.14 -27.75
C ASP A 441 9.40 -1.84 -28.47
N LEU A 442 8.26 -1.25 -28.13
CA LEU A 442 7.83 0.03 -28.67
C LEU A 442 8.75 1.18 -28.27
N ALA A 443 9.23 1.21 -27.03
CA ALA A 443 10.23 2.19 -26.60
C ALA A 443 11.53 2.07 -27.42
N ASN A 444 11.98 0.84 -27.68
CA ASN A 444 13.15 0.60 -28.51
C ASN A 444 12.92 0.99 -29.98
N ALA A 445 11.73 0.73 -30.53
CA ALA A 445 11.37 1.11 -31.90
C ALA A 445 11.32 2.64 -32.08
N ASN A 446 10.82 3.37 -31.08
CA ASN A 446 10.86 4.83 -31.07
C ASN A 446 12.30 5.37 -31.14
N LEU A 447 13.22 4.77 -30.38
CA LEU A 447 14.63 5.13 -30.43
C LEU A 447 15.32 4.72 -31.75
N ASP A 448 14.92 3.59 -32.35
CA ASP A 448 15.41 3.17 -33.67
C ASP A 448 15.00 4.19 -34.75
N ALA A 449 13.77 4.71 -34.69
CA ALA A 449 13.23 5.66 -35.67
C ALA A 449 14.00 6.99 -35.76
N ILE A 450 14.79 7.33 -34.74
CA ILE A 450 15.66 8.52 -34.73
C ILE A 450 17.15 8.16 -34.77
N GLY A 451 17.48 6.90 -35.10
CA GLY A 451 18.86 6.46 -35.30
C GLY A 451 19.68 6.23 -34.02
N VAL A 452 19.06 6.12 -32.84
CA VAL A 452 19.81 5.75 -31.63
C VAL A 452 20.26 4.30 -31.75
N SER A 453 21.56 4.05 -31.73
CA SER A 453 22.10 2.69 -31.80
C SER A 453 21.57 1.82 -30.66
N ARG A 454 21.29 0.55 -30.95
CA ARG A 454 20.97 -0.43 -29.90
C ARG A 454 22.22 -0.71 -29.07
N ALA A 455 22.06 -0.75 -27.75
CA ALA A 455 23.15 -1.14 -26.87
C ALA A 455 23.52 -2.60 -27.14
N ALA A 456 24.82 -2.90 -27.24
CA ALA A 456 25.28 -4.27 -27.29
C ALA A 456 24.79 -5.02 -26.03
N PRO A 457 24.56 -6.35 -26.10
CA PRO A 457 24.24 -7.14 -24.92
C PRO A 457 25.28 -6.87 -23.83
N SER A 458 24.84 -6.31 -22.71
CA SER A 458 25.78 -5.98 -21.63
C SER A 458 26.27 -7.26 -20.99
N ARG A 459 27.56 -7.31 -20.62
CA ARG A 459 28.13 -8.42 -19.84
C ARG A 459 27.83 -8.28 -18.34
N LEU A 460 26.81 -7.51 -17.98
CA LEU A 460 26.46 -7.25 -16.59
C LEU A 460 25.89 -8.52 -15.97
N SER A 461 26.35 -8.83 -14.76
CA SER A 461 25.72 -9.84 -13.91
C SER A 461 24.32 -9.39 -13.49
N ALA A 462 23.46 -10.35 -13.11
CA ALA A 462 22.14 -10.05 -12.58
C ALA A 462 22.19 -9.12 -11.35
N ALA A 463 23.23 -9.23 -10.51
CA ALA A 463 23.43 -8.35 -9.36
C ALA A 463 23.69 -6.89 -9.79
N GLN A 464 24.53 -6.68 -10.82
CA GLN A 464 24.81 -5.36 -11.36
C GLN A 464 23.57 -4.74 -12.01
N VAL A 465 22.80 -5.52 -12.76
CA VAL A 465 21.53 -5.09 -13.35
C VAL A 465 20.56 -4.60 -12.27
N LYS A 466 20.38 -5.38 -11.20
CA LYS A 466 19.51 -5.00 -10.08
C LYS A 466 20.01 -3.78 -9.32
N ALA A 467 21.33 -3.65 -9.14
CA ALA A 467 21.92 -2.49 -8.49
C ALA A 467 21.63 -1.20 -9.28
N ILE A 468 21.78 -1.24 -10.61
CA ILE A 468 21.45 -0.10 -11.49
C ILE A 468 19.97 0.28 -11.36
N LEU A 469 19.05 -0.68 -11.48
CA LEU A 469 17.61 -0.37 -11.39
C LEU A 469 17.19 0.13 -10.00
N SER A 470 17.80 -0.42 -8.94
CA SER A 470 17.56 0.03 -7.56
C SER A 470 18.06 1.46 -7.35
N GLU A 471 19.20 1.80 -7.95
CA GLU A 471 19.75 3.15 -7.92
C GLU A 471 18.85 4.15 -8.67
N GLU A 472 18.32 3.78 -9.84
CA GLU A 472 17.35 4.62 -10.56
C GLU A 472 16.07 4.85 -9.76
N LEU A 473 15.58 3.81 -9.07
CA LEU A 473 14.44 3.93 -8.14
C LEU A 473 14.76 4.77 -6.89
N ARG A 474 16.00 4.77 -6.41
CA ARG A 474 16.45 5.61 -5.28
C ARG A 474 16.50 7.07 -5.71
N LYS A 475 17.17 7.35 -6.84
CA LYS A 475 17.24 8.69 -7.45
C LYS A 475 15.85 9.28 -7.63
N ALA A 476 14.94 8.54 -8.27
CA ALA A 476 13.55 8.94 -8.47
C ALA A 476 12.83 9.36 -7.18
N ARG A 477 13.08 8.68 -6.06
CA ARG A 477 12.50 9.02 -4.74
C ARG A 477 13.10 10.30 -4.17
N GLU A 478 14.43 10.42 -4.20
CA GLU A 478 15.12 11.62 -3.70
C GLU A 478 14.71 12.87 -4.45
N TYR A 479 14.43 12.73 -5.75
CA TYR A 479 13.97 13.82 -6.60
C TYR A 479 12.59 14.35 -6.23
N VAL A 480 11.70 13.50 -5.72
CA VAL A 480 10.37 13.91 -5.25
C VAL A 480 10.47 14.62 -3.91
N ARG A 481 11.33 14.15 -3.00
CA ARG A 481 11.55 14.79 -1.70
C ARG A 481 12.02 16.24 -1.82
N ARG A 482 12.87 16.54 -2.81
CA ARG A 482 13.36 17.91 -3.05
C ARG A 482 12.34 18.89 -3.60
N GLU A 483 11.20 18.42 -4.12
CA GLU A 483 10.09 19.31 -4.54
C GLU A 483 9.16 19.66 -3.37
N THR A 484 9.21 18.88 -2.29
CA THR A 484 8.38 19.07 -1.08
C THR A 484 9.10 19.81 0.05
N GLU A 485 10.44 19.88 -0.02
CA GLU A 485 11.32 20.79 0.75
C GLU A 485 11.40 22.15 0.05
#